data_AF-A0A847WIQ6-F1
#
_entry.id   AF-A0A847WIQ6-F1
#
_cell.length_a   1.000
_cell.length_b   1.000
_cell.length_c   1.000
_cell.angle_alpha   90.00
_cell.angle_beta   90.00
_cell.angle_gamma   90.00
#
_symmetry.space_group_name_H-M   'P 1'
#
loop_
_entity.id
_entity.type
_entity.pdbx_description
1 polymer ?
#
loop_
_entity_poly.entity_id
_entity_poly.type
_entity_poly.pdbx_seq_one_letter_code
_entity_poly.pdbx_strand_id
1 'polypeptide(L)'
;MNKRAIIDLTALLDVILILLFAFILNINVGQHQIEQTLADTQHTNEELVIELAKKNGQIDAMQQEKQDLQQLTKGLAAFLEMNEEEISFILEEISKMNPDASTNLLEPWMDEKQIVQQLLYYQTLQSFFFHLDIGLKGNQNQLFIDHQSTGITISLEDVQQPDNYSKKKRQIMTAIEKEFQNPLGEANRILLSLSLLDTEVYQYAYELALDAIFDLEAKYGPDRIFKAEYHYIP
;
A
#
# COMPACT_ATOMS: atom_id res chain seq x y z
N MET A 1 66.60 90.45 -7.06
CA MET A 1 66.03 89.25 -7.72
C MET A 1 65.98 88.13 -6.69
N ASN A 2 64.99 88.04 -5.81
CA ASN A 2 63.64 87.52 -6.01
C ASN A 2 63.59 86.25 -6.87
N LYS A 3 63.74 85.08 -6.21
CA LYS A 3 63.19 83.82 -6.72
C LYS A 3 61.79 83.67 -6.13
N ARG A 4 60.77 83.91 -6.97
CA ARG A 4 59.39 83.50 -6.66
C ARG A 4 59.38 81.97 -6.68
N ALA A 5 59.11 81.36 -5.54
CA ALA A 5 58.81 79.93 -5.48
C ALA A 5 57.46 79.72 -6.16
N ILE A 6 57.48 79.30 -7.41
CA ILE A 6 56.30 78.77 -8.09
C ILE A 6 56.15 77.37 -7.50
N ILE A 7 55.23 77.22 -6.55
CA ILE A 7 54.88 75.92 -6.00
C ILE A 7 54.18 75.16 -7.12
N ASP A 8 54.82 74.08 -7.59
CA ASP A 8 54.27 73.21 -8.62
C ASP A 8 53.11 72.41 -8.01
N LEU A 9 51.89 72.87 -8.28
CA LEU A 9 50.65 72.32 -7.72
C LEU A 9 50.22 71.02 -8.42
N THR A 10 50.89 70.65 -9.52
CA THR A 10 50.58 69.47 -10.33
C THR A 10 50.67 68.19 -9.52
N ALA A 11 51.72 68.04 -8.71
CA ALA A 11 51.91 66.86 -7.85
C ALA A 11 50.83 66.74 -6.76
N LEU A 12 50.34 67.87 -6.23
CA LEU A 12 49.27 67.86 -5.23
C LEU A 12 47.92 67.50 -5.87
N LEU A 13 47.66 68.03 -7.07
CA LEU A 13 46.47 67.72 -7.85
C LEU A 13 46.42 66.22 -8.20
N ASP A 14 47.55 65.63 -8.60
CA ASP A 14 47.64 64.19 -8.89
C ASP A 14 47.35 63.33 -7.66
N VAL A 15 47.87 63.70 -6.48
CA VAL A 15 47.57 62.98 -5.22
C VAL A 15 46.10 63.08 -4.86
N ILE A 16 45.48 64.25 -5.01
CA ILE A 16 44.05 64.43 -4.76
C ILE A 16 43.21 63.62 -5.75
N LEU A 17 43.59 63.59 -7.02
CA LEU A 17 42.90 62.82 -8.06
C LEU A 17 43.00 61.31 -7.81
N ILE A 18 44.17 60.81 -7.40
CA ILE A 18 44.36 59.40 -7.03
C ILE A 18 43.49 59.03 -5.83
N LEU A 19 43.45 59.88 -4.79
CA LEU A 19 42.61 59.65 -3.61
C LEU A 19 41.12 59.69 -3.95
N LEU A 20 40.70 60.61 -4.82
CA LEU A 20 39.31 60.73 -5.26
C LEU A 20 38.91 59.54 -6.15
N PHE A 21 39.81 59.05 -6.99
CA PHE A 21 39.60 57.84 -7.78
C PHE A 21 39.50 56.59 -6.91
N ALA A 22 40.40 56.44 -5.93
CA ALA A 22 40.35 55.36 -4.95
C ALA A 22 39.05 55.40 -4.12
N PHE A 23 38.59 56.58 -3.75
CA PHE A 23 37.33 56.77 -3.02
C PHE A 23 36.11 56.38 -3.85
N ILE A 24 36.03 56.83 -5.11
CA ILE A 24 34.92 56.48 -6.03
C ILE A 24 34.90 54.97 -6.30
N LEU A 25 36.07 54.35 -6.52
CA LEU A 25 36.16 52.90 -6.71
C LEU A 25 35.68 52.14 -5.47
N ASN A 26 36.07 52.58 -4.27
CA ASN A 26 35.66 51.92 -3.03
C ASN A 26 34.14 52.02 -2.79
N ILE A 27 33.53 53.17 -3.11
CA ILE A 27 32.07 53.34 -3.02
C ILE A 27 31.35 52.44 -4.03
N ASN A 28 31.79 52.40 -5.29
CA ASN A 28 31.16 51.58 -6.32
C ASN A 28 31.27 50.08 -6.01
N VAL A 29 32.42 49.63 -5.50
CA VAL A 29 32.61 48.22 -5.09
C VAL A 29 31.72 47.88 -3.89
N GLY A 30 31.66 48.76 -2.89
CA GLY A 30 30.77 48.56 -1.73
C GLY A 30 29.29 48.55 -2.12
N GLN A 31 28.88 49.42 -3.05
CA GLN A 31 27.49 49.49 -3.50
C GLN A 31 27.08 48.25 -4.31
N HIS A 32 27.92 47.77 -5.22
CA HIS A 32 27.63 46.52 -5.95
C HIS A 32 27.58 45.30 -5.03
N GLN A 33 28.43 45.23 -4.00
CA GLN A 33 28.36 44.13 -3.03
C GLN A 33 27.05 44.15 -2.22
N ILE A 34 26.57 45.34 -1.84
CA ILE A 34 25.30 45.49 -1.13
C ILE A 34 24.12 45.14 -2.03
N GLU A 35 24.10 45.62 -3.28
CA GLU A 35 23.06 45.30 -4.26
C GLU A 35 23.00 43.79 -4.56
N GLN A 36 24.15 43.15 -4.70
CA GLN A 36 24.23 41.71 -4.92
C GLN A 36 23.75 40.92 -3.70
N THR A 37 24.18 41.30 -2.49
CA THR A 37 23.72 40.64 -1.24
C THR A 37 22.22 40.82 -1.02
N LEU A 38 21.68 41.99 -1.38
CA LEU A 38 20.25 42.27 -1.28
C LEU A 38 19.44 41.44 -2.28
N ALA A 39 19.92 41.32 -3.53
CA ALA A 39 19.31 40.47 -4.54
C ALA A 39 19.33 38.99 -4.15
N ASP A 40 20.46 38.49 -3.64
CA ASP A 40 20.60 37.11 -3.17
C ASP A 40 19.68 36.82 -1.97
N THR A 41 19.53 37.78 -1.05
CA THR A 41 18.63 37.67 0.11
C THR A 41 17.16 37.71 -0.32
N GLN A 42 16.81 38.56 -1.29
CA GLN A 42 15.46 38.61 -1.85
C GLN A 42 15.10 37.31 -2.55
N HIS A 43 16.01 36.77 -3.35
CA HIS A 43 15.81 35.51 -4.05
C HIS A 43 15.62 34.34 -3.07
N THR A 44 16.46 34.27 -2.03
CA THR A 44 16.33 33.24 -0.98
C THR A 44 15.00 33.34 -0.23
N ASN A 45 14.53 34.57 0.05
CA ASN A 45 13.24 34.77 0.72
C ASN A 45 12.06 34.35 -0.17
N GLU A 46 12.11 34.64 -1.47
CA GLU A 46 11.09 34.19 -2.42
C GLU A 46 11.04 32.66 -2.52
N GLU A 47 12.19 32.00 -2.56
CA GLU A 47 12.28 30.53 -2.53
C GLU A 47 11.69 29.94 -1.25
N LEU A 48 12.01 30.52 -0.09
CA LEU A 48 11.45 30.08 1.20
C LEU A 48 9.94 30.26 1.28
N VAL A 49 9.39 31.34 0.72
CA VAL A 49 7.93 31.56 0.66
C VAL A 49 7.25 30.51 -0.22
N ILE A 50 7.85 30.16 -1.36
CA ILE A 50 7.35 29.10 -2.23
C ILE A 50 7.40 27.73 -1.52
N GLU A 51 8.50 27.43 -0.83
CA GLU A 51 8.64 26.17 -0.11
C GLU A 51 7.65 26.06 1.06
N LEU A 52 7.43 27.15 1.80
CA LEU A 52 6.42 27.22 2.86
C LEU A 52 5.00 27.03 2.33
N ALA A 53 4.66 27.66 1.19
CA ALA A 53 3.36 27.47 0.54
C ALA A 53 3.15 26.00 0.13
N LYS A 54 4.19 25.37 -0.42
CA LYS A 54 4.17 23.94 -0.79
C LYS A 54 3.99 23.04 0.44
N LYS A 55 4.71 23.31 1.54
CA LYS A 55 4.57 22.54 2.79
C LYS A 55 3.21 22.73 3.44
N ASN A 56 2.63 23.92 3.43
CA ASN A 56 1.27 24.13 3.91
C ASN A 56 0.25 23.33 3.09
N GLY A 57 0.37 23.31 1.76
CA GLY A 57 -0.49 22.46 0.93
C GLY A 57 -0.35 20.96 1.25
N GLN A 58 0.85 20.50 1.61
CA GLN A 58 1.06 19.12 2.08
C GLN A 58 0.40 18.86 3.44
N ILE A 59 0.47 19.82 4.37
CA ILE A 59 -0.17 19.70 5.68
C ILE A 59 -1.69 19.62 5.54
N ASP A 60 -2.29 20.45 4.68
CA ASP A 60 -3.73 20.45 4.44
C ASP A 60 -4.18 19.10 3.84
N ALA A 61 -3.43 18.56 2.87
CA ALA A 61 -3.70 17.25 2.30
C ALA A 61 -3.60 16.13 3.34
N MET A 62 -2.58 16.16 4.21
CA MET A 62 -2.44 15.19 5.30
C MET A 62 -3.55 15.30 6.36
N GLN A 63 -4.04 16.52 6.62
CA GLN A 63 -5.17 16.71 7.54
C GLN A 63 -6.46 16.14 6.97
N GLN A 64 -6.68 16.31 5.67
CA GLN A 64 -7.82 15.72 4.98
C GLN A 64 -7.76 14.18 4.98
N GLU A 65 -6.62 13.60 4.62
CA GLU A 65 -6.39 12.15 4.68
C GLU A 65 -6.64 11.58 6.09
N LYS A 66 -6.19 12.31 7.12
CA LYS A 66 -6.46 11.92 8.52
C LYS A 66 -7.94 11.97 8.87
N GLN A 67 -8.70 12.95 8.38
CA GLN A 67 -10.14 13.03 8.61
C GLN A 67 -10.87 11.87 7.91
N ASP A 68 -10.47 11.55 6.67
CA ASP A 68 -11.04 10.45 5.90
C ASP A 68 -10.78 9.10 6.60
N LEU A 69 -9.56 8.88 7.11
CA LEU A 69 -9.23 7.69 7.90
C LEU A 69 -10.01 7.60 9.23
N GLN A 70 -10.27 8.74 9.88
CA GLN A 70 -11.08 8.78 11.10
C GLN A 70 -12.56 8.48 10.86
N GLN A 71 -13.10 8.90 9.72
CA GLN A 71 -14.45 8.54 9.29
C GLN A 71 -14.51 7.06 8.93
N LEU A 72 -13.54 6.56 8.17
CA LEU A 72 -13.43 5.16 7.81
C LEU A 72 -13.42 4.24 9.04
N THR A 73 -12.57 4.56 10.02
CA THR A 73 -12.47 3.78 11.26
C THR A 73 -13.76 3.77 12.07
N LYS A 74 -14.52 4.86 12.06
CA LYS A 74 -15.85 4.91 12.72
C LYS A 74 -16.88 4.07 11.98
N GLY A 75 -16.93 4.15 10.65
CA GLY A 75 -17.83 3.32 9.84
C GLY A 75 -17.57 1.83 10.02
N LEU A 76 -16.29 1.43 10.08
CA LEU A 76 -15.89 0.06 10.37
C LEU A 76 -16.26 -0.39 11.79
N ALA A 77 -16.05 0.46 12.79
CA ALA A 77 -16.42 0.14 14.17
C ALA A 77 -17.94 -0.04 14.32
N ALA A 78 -18.73 0.87 13.75
CA ALA A 78 -20.19 0.78 13.76
C ALA A 78 -20.67 -0.50 13.06
N PHE A 79 -20.02 -0.90 11.97
CA PHE A 79 -20.33 -2.15 11.27
C PHE A 79 -20.02 -3.39 12.11
N LEU A 80 -18.86 -3.44 12.76
CA LEU A 80 -18.46 -4.56 13.61
C LEU A 80 -19.35 -4.71 14.86
N GLU A 81 -20.00 -3.63 15.28
CA GLU A 81 -20.95 -3.62 16.39
C GLU A 81 -22.37 -4.05 15.99
N MET A 82 -22.67 -4.17 14.68
CA MET A 82 -23.99 -4.63 14.21
C MET A 82 -24.21 -6.10 14.52
N ASN A 83 -25.42 -6.41 14.98
CA ASN A 83 -25.81 -7.80 15.22
C ASN A 83 -26.27 -8.50 13.93
N GLU A 84 -26.31 -9.83 13.97
CA GLU A 84 -26.63 -10.69 12.82
C GLU A 84 -28.04 -10.42 12.26
N GLU A 85 -28.98 -10.01 13.10
CA GLU A 85 -30.36 -9.68 12.71
C GLU A 85 -30.42 -8.35 11.93
N GLU A 86 -29.67 -7.33 12.36
CA GLU A 86 -29.55 -6.04 11.68
C GLU A 86 -28.89 -6.17 10.31
N ILE A 87 -27.83 -6.99 10.22
CA ILE A 87 -27.15 -7.29 8.95
C ILE A 87 -28.11 -8.04 8.03
N SER A 88 -28.82 -9.05 8.53
CA SER A 88 -29.77 -9.84 7.73
C SER A 88 -30.93 -9.00 7.21
N PHE A 89 -31.44 -8.07 8.03
CA PHE A 89 -32.50 -7.14 7.62
C PHE A 89 -32.04 -6.22 6.47
N ILE A 90 -30.83 -5.65 6.57
CA ILE A 90 -30.26 -4.80 5.53
C ILE A 90 -30.07 -5.59 4.22
N LEU A 91 -29.57 -6.83 4.32
CA LEU A 91 -29.39 -7.70 3.17
C LEU A 91 -30.72 -8.08 2.50
N GLU A 92 -31.74 -8.36 3.30
CA GLU A 92 -33.07 -8.70 2.80
C GLU A 92 -33.73 -7.49 2.09
N GLU A 93 -33.60 -6.29 2.64
CA GLU A 93 -34.06 -5.03 2.02
C GLU A 93 -33.33 -4.74 0.70
N ILE A 94 -31.99 -4.88 0.67
CA ILE A 94 -31.18 -4.67 -0.54
C ILE A 94 -31.56 -5.67 -1.63
N SER A 95 -31.79 -6.94 -1.28
CA SER A 95 -32.17 -8.00 -2.22
C SER A 95 -33.55 -7.77 -2.88
N LYS A 96 -34.42 -7.00 -2.22
CA LYS A 96 -35.80 -6.73 -2.66
C LYS A 96 -35.95 -5.42 -3.42
N MET A 97 -34.93 -4.58 -3.47
CA MET A 97 -34.98 -3.28 -4.15
C MET A 97 -34.40 -3.32 -5.56
N ASN A 98 -34.94 -2.49 -6.44
CA ASN A 98 -34.33 -2.21 -7.74
C ASN A 98 -32.98 -1.49 -7.52
N PRO A 99 -31.95 -1.72 -8.36
CA PRO A 99 -30.60 -1.16 -8.20
C PRO A 99 -30.56 0.37 -8.03
N ASP A 100 -31.49 1.08 -8.66
CA ASP A 100 -31.59 2.55 -8.60
C ASP A 100 -32.31 3.09 -7.35
N ALA A 101 -33.00 2.24 -6.59
CA ALA A 101 -33.66 2.59 -5.34
C ALA A 101 -32.78 2.28 -4.11
N SER A 102 -31.91 1.28 -4.23
CA SER A 102 -30.91 0.97 -3.20
C SER A 102 -29.92 2.11 -2.97
N THR A 103 -29.63 2.94 -3.98
CA THR A 103 -28.74 4.10 -3.83
C THR A 103 -29.31 5.20 -2.92
N ASN A 104 -30.62 5.44 -2.96
CA ASN A 104 -31.27 6.50 -2.17
C ASN A 104 -31.42 6.14 -0.69
N LEU A 105 -31.66 4.86 -0.37
CA LEU A 105 -31.72 4.39 1.03
C LEU A 105 -30.34 4.44 1.70
N LEU A 106 -29.30 4.44 0.86
CA LEU A 106 -27.92 4.41 1.27
C LEU A 106 -27.25 5.79 1.27
N GLU A 107 -27.93 6.84 0.78
CA GLU A 107 -27.48 8.23 0.56
C GLU A 107 -26.85 8.90 1.79
N PRO A 108 -27.39 8.77 3.03
CA PRO A 108 -26.79 9.41 4.21
C PRO A 108 -25.44 8.81 4.64
N TRP A 109 -25.04 7.69 4.03
CA TRP A 109 -23.83 6.92 4.36
C TRP A 109 -22.93 6.78 3.13
N MET A 110 -23.16 7.55 2.06
CA MET A 110 -22.58 7.31 0.73
C MET A 110 -21.12 7.76 0.54
N ASP A 111 -20.54 8.60 1.42
CA ASP A 111 -19.08 8.87 1.36
C ASP A 111 -18.24 7.73 1.97
N GLU A 112 -18.83 6.89 2.82
CA GLU A 112 -18.16 5.76 3.50
C GLU A 112 -18.44 4.39 2.84
N LYS A 113 -19.22 4.37 1.74
CA LYS A 113 -19.88 3.15 1.22
C LYS A 113 -19.20 2.37 0.12
N GLN A 114 -18.19 2.88 -0.58
CA GLN A 114 -17.45 1.98 -1.48
C GLN A 114 -16.79 0.86 -0.66
N ILE A 115 -16.28 1.20 0.53
CA ILE A 115 -15.61 0.25 1.42
C ILE A 115 -16.63 -0.58 2.19
N VAL A 116 -17.70 0.01 2.73
CA VAL A 116 -18.74 -0.78 3.42
C VAL A 116 -19.51 -1.68 2.45
N GLN A 117 -19.85 -1.24 1.24
CA GLN A 117 -20.44 -2.12 0.22
C GLN A 117 -19.46 -3.20 -0.23
N GLN A 118 -18.17 -2.86 -0.41
CA GLN A 118 -17.17 -3.89 -0.72
C GLN A 118 -17.03 -4.89 0.42
N LEU A 119 -17.01 -4.45 1.68
CA LEU A 119 -16.93 -5.33 2.84
C LEU A 119 -18.18 -6.19 2.99
N LEU A 120 -19.38 -5.62 2.88
CA LEU A 120 -20.63 -6.37 2.85
C LEU A 120 -20.63 -7.37 1.70
N TYR A 121 -20.17 -6.96 0.51
CA TYR A 121 -20.03 -7.82 -0.65
C TYR A 121 -19.01 -8.93 -0.41
N TYR A 122 -17.86 -8.64 0.19
CA TYR A 122 -16.85 -9.65 0.53
C TYR A 122 -17.34 -10.61 1.62
N GLN A 123 -18.05 -10.13 2.63
CA GLN A 123 -18.64 -10.97 3.68
C GLN A 123 -19.81 -11.82 3.15
N THR A 124 -20.60 -11.24 2.24
CA THR A 124 -21.67 -11.96 1.54
C THR A 124 -21.09 -12.98 0.56
N LEU A 125 -20.00 -12.67 -0.14
CA LEU A 125 -19.25 -13.65 -0.93
C LEU A 125 -18.71 -14.75 -0.01
N GLN A 126 -18.13 -14.39 1.13
CA GLN A 126 -17.60 -15.35 2.11
C GLN A 126 -18.68 -16.31 2.61
N SER A 127 -19.93 -15.86 2.80
CA SER A 127 -21.03 -16.76 3.19
C SER A 127 -21.47 -17.74 2.09
N PHE A 128 -21.11 -17.49 0.83
CA PHE A 128 -21.32 -18.42 -0.29
C PHE A 128 -20.20 -19.45 -0.47
N PHE A 129 -19.04 -19.25 0.17
CA PHE A 129 -17.89 -20.15 0.06
C PHE A 129 -17.62 -20.86 1.37
N PHE A 130 -17.49 -22.19 1.31
CA PHE A 130 -16.77 -22.92 2.32
C PHE A 130 -15.26 -22.64 2.12
N HIS A 131 -14.69 -21.80 2.98
CA HIS A 131 -13.27 -21.44 2.91
C HIS A 131 -12.41 -22.50 3.59
N LEU A 132 -11.33 -22.89 2.93
CA LEU A 132 -10.36 -23.85 3.46
C LEU A 132 -8.94 -23.30 3.23
N ASP A 133 -8.24 -23.05 4.33
CA ASP A 133 -6.88 -22.51 4.31
C ASP A 133 -5.85 -23.63 4.29
N ILE A 134 -5.06 -23.68 3.22
CA ILE A 134 -3.98 -24.64 3.03
C ILE A 134 -2.67 -23.92 3.35
N GLY A 135 -2.07 -24.27 4.48
CA GLY A 135 -0.81 -23.70 4.93
C GLY A 135 0.38 -24.63 4.70
N LEU A 136 1.54 -24.06 4.36
CA LEU A 136 2.82 -24.77 4.48
C LEU A 136 3.65 -24.13 5.60
N LYS A 137 4.32 -24.98 6.40
CA LYS A 137 5.09 -24.51 7.56
C LYS A 137 6.37 -25.33 7.78
N GLY A 138 7.43 -24.63 8.17
CA GLY A 138 8.68 -25.17 8.69
C GLY A 138 9.58 -25.76 7.61
N ASN A 139 10.83 -26.00 8.00
CA ASN A 139 11.86 -26.59 7.14
C ASN A 139 11.55 -27.98 6.53
N GLN A 140 10.55 -28.70 7.05
CA GLN A 140 10.06 -29.97 6.49
C GLN A 140 8.91 -29.79 5.50
N ASN A 141 8.51 -28.55 5.21
CA ASN A 141 7.36 -28.18 4.39
C ASN A 141 6.10 -28.97 4.79
N GLN A 142 5.74 -28.87 6.05
CA GLN A 142 4.59 -29.58 6.57
C GLN A 142 3.30 -28.89 6.13
N LEU A 143 2.33 -29.68 5.66
CA LEU A 143 1.02 -29.24 5.22
C LEU A 143 0.06 -29.09 6.41
N PHE A 144 -0.58 -27.94 6.49
CA PHE A 144 -1.64 -27.59 7.42
C PHE A 144 -2.92 -27.32 6.64
N ILE A 145 -4.06 -27.70 7.20
CA ILE A 145 -5.37 -27.36 6.68
C ILE A 145 -6.18 -26.76 7.83
N ASP A 146 -6.72 -25.55 7.65
CA ASP A 146 -7.43 -24.77 8.69
C ASP A 146 -6.67 -24.75 10.03
N HIS A 147 -5.37 -24.46 9.93
CA HIS A 147 -4.42 -24.42 11.05
C HIS A 147 -4.18 -25.76 11.77
N GLN A 148 -4.71 -26.88 11.27
CA GLN A 148 -4.45 -28.22 11.79
C GLN A 148 -3.38 -28.93 10.96
N SER A 149 -2.43 -29.54 11.65
CA SER A 149 -1.38 -30.32 10.98
C SER A 149 -1.97 -31.59 10.37
N THR A 150 -1.69 -31.81 9.09
CA THR A 150 -2.11 -33.04 8.39
C THR A 150 -1.11 -34.19 8.58
N GLY A 151 0.07 -33.92 9.15
CA GLY A 151 1.19 -34.86 9.20
C GLY A 151 1.88 -35.11 7.85
N ILE A 152 1.43 -34.47 6.77
CA ILE A 152 2.04 -34.59 5.44
C ILE A 152 3.22 -33.63 5.35
N THR A 153 4.39 -34.14 4.99
CA THR A 153 5.59 -33.35 4.69
C THR A 153 5.96 -33.51 3.22
N ILE A 154 6.49 -32.44 2.62
CA ILE A 154 6.95 -32.43 1.23
C ILE A 154 8.47 -32.32 1.23
N SER A 155 9.14 -33.35 0.75
CA SER A 155 10.60 -33.41 0.63
C SER A 155 11.06 -33.17 -0.81
N LEU A 156 12.35 -32.87 -0.98
CA LEU A 156 12.93 -32.72 -2.32
C LEU A 156 12.83 -34.00 -3.16
N GLU A 157 12.98 -35.18 -2.53
CA GLU A 157 12.84 -36.49 -3.20
C GLU A 157 11.44 -36.73 -3.75
N ASP A 158 10.42 -36.13 -3.11
CA ASP A 158 9.04 -36.21 -3.59
C ASP A 158 8.86 -35.48 -4.92
N VAL A 159 9.64 -34.43 -5.18
CA VAL A 159 9.51 -33.59 -6.40
C VAL A 159 10.43 -34.07 -7.53
N GLN A 160 11.56 -34.69 -7.21
CA GLN A 160 12.55 -35.13 -8.20
C GLN A 160 12.12 -36.36 -9.02
N GLN A 161 11.24 -37.21 -8.48
CA GLN A 161 10.77 -38.42 -9.16
C GLN A 161 9.30 -38.31 -9.57
N PRO A 162 8.95 -38.52 -10.85
CA PRO A 162 7.56 -38.37 -11.33
C PRO A 162 6.52 -39.22 -10.58
N ASP A 163 6.90 -40.43 -10.17
CA ASP A 163 6.04 -41.34 -9.43
C ASP A 163 5.79 -40.84 -8.00
N ASN A 164 6.84 -40.37 -7.30
CA ASN A 164 6.70 -39.81 -5.97
C ASN A 164 5.91 -38.50 -6.01
N TYR A 165 6.16 -37.67 -7.02
CA TYR A 165 5.46 -36.41 -7.23
C TYR A 165 3.95 -36.66 -7.37
N SER A 166 3.57 -37.60 -8.24
CA SER A 166 2.18 -37.98 -8.45
C SER A 166 1.53 -38.57 -7.20
N LYS A 167 2.27 -39.39 -6.45
CA LYS A 167 1.81 -40.00 -5.20
C LYS A 167 1.59 -38.96 -4.10
N LYS A 168 2.54 -38.03 -3.94
CA LYS A 168 2.47 -36.95 -2.94
C LYS A 168 1.38 -35.95 -3.29
N LYS A 169 1.26 -35.55 -4.56
CA LYS A 169 0.16 -34.72 -5.06
C LYS A 169 -1.20 -35.34 -4.72
N ARG A 170 -1.38 -36.64 -5.02
CA ARG A 170 -2.63 -37.36 -4.67
C ARG A 170 -2.87 -37.41 -3.16
N GLN A 171 -1.82 -37.54 -2.35
CA GLN A 171 -1.92 -37.52 -0.89
C GLN A 171 -2.43 -36.16 -0.37
N ILE A 172 -1.88 -35.05 -0.90
CA ILE A 172 -2.32 -33.68 -0.59
C ILE A 172 -3.79 -33.49 -1.01
N MET A 173 -4.14 -33.85 -2.24
CA MET A 173 -5.52 -33.78 -2.73
C MET A 173 -6.50 -34.54 -1.82
N THR A 174 -6.12 -35.76 -1.41
CA THR A 174 -6.97 -36.59 -0.54
C THR A 174 -7.16 -35.97 0.85
N ALA A 175 -6.16 -35.26 1.37
CA ALA A 175 -6.28 -34.57 2.64
C ALA A 175 -7.27 -33.39 2.54
N ILE A 176 -7.15 -32.57 1.50
CA ILE A 176 -8.04 -31.44 1.24
C ILE A 176 -9.47 -31.91 0.97
N GLU A 177 -9.65 -32.98 0.18
CA GLU A 177 -10.97 -33.55 -0.12
C GLU A 177 -11.74 -34.03 1.10
N LYS A 178 -11.06 -34.52 2.13
CA LYS A 178 -11.73 -35.01 3.34
C LYS A 178 -12.47 -33.91 4.08
N GLU A 179 -11.95 -32.69 4.06
CA GLU A 179 -12.53 -31.57 4.80
C GLU A 179 -13.88 -31.13 4.23
N PHE A 180 -14.05 -31.20 2.90
CA PHE A 180 -15.30 -30.81 2.23
C PHE A 180 -16.16 -32.00 1.76
N GLN A 181 -15.80 -33.24 2.12
CA GLN A 181 -16.66 -34.41 1.94
C GLN A 181 -17.68 -34.59 3.08
N ASN A 182 -17.54 -33.86 4.19
CA ASN A 182 -18.51 -33.88 5.28
C ASN A 182 -19.77 -33.05 4.93
N PRO A 183 -20.97 -33.51 5.32
CA PRO A 183 -22.23 -32.83 5.00
C PRO A 183 -22.43 -31.65 5.95
N LEU A 184 -21.73 -30.55 5.73
CA LEU A 184 -21.88 -29.32 6.50
C LEU A 184 -22.20 -28.16 5.56
N GLY A 185 -23.50 -27.95 5.40
CA GLY A 185 -24.06 -26.67 4.94
C GLY A 185 -24.24 -26.54 3.44
N GLU A 186 -25.26 -25.79 3.07
CA GLU A 186 -25.74 -25.49 1.71
C GLU A 186 -24.72 -24.71 0.82
N ALA A 187 -23.46 -24.59 1.26
CA ALA A 187 -22.40 -23.94 0.52
C ALA A 187 -21.95 -24.83 -0.66
N ASN A 188 -22.53 -24.58 -1.83
CA ASN A 188 -22.21 -25.31 -3.07
C ASN A 188 -20.82 -24.98 -3.65
N ARG A 189 -20.07 -24.06 -3.04
CA ARG A 189 -18.79 -23.55 -3.55
C ARG A 189 -17.74 -23.56 -2.45
N ILE A 190 -16.53 -23.97 -2.80
CA ILE A 190 -15.37 -24.09 -1.91
C ILE A 190 -14.30 -23.10 -2.40
N LEU A 191 -13.75 -22.31 -1.49
CA LEU A 191 -12.61 -21.44 -1.77
C LEU A 191 -11.36 -22.03 -1.09
N LEU A 192 -10.38 -22.43 -1.89
CA LEU A 192 -9.09 -22.93 -1.44
C LEU A 192 -8.07 -21.79 -1.48
N SER A 193 -7.45 -21.48 -0.34
CA SER A 193 -6.29 -20.58 -0.27
C SER A 193 -5.02 -21.37 -0.01
N LEU A 194 -3.91 -20.98 -0.64
CA LEU A 194 -2.58 -21.50 -0.31
C LEU A 194 -1.74 -20.39 0.33
N SER A 195 -1.25 -20.62 1.53
CA SER A 195 -0.48 -19.65 2.31
C SER A 195 0.82 -20.24 2.84
N LEU A 196 1.84 -19.38 2.95
CA LEU A 196 3.08 -19.69 3.66
C LEU A 196 2.92 -19.23 5.11
N LEU A 197 2.98 -20.16 6.05
CA LEU A 197 2.84 -19.86 7.47
C LEU A 197 4.17 -19.42 8.11
N ASP A 198 5.29 -19.63 7.42
CA ASP A 198 6.61 -19.10 7.77
C ASP A 198 7.55 -19.00 6.55
N THR A 199 8.74 -18.45 6.77
CA THR A 199 9.77 -18.22 5.75
C THR A 199 10.66 -19.44 5.47
N GLU A 200 10.45 -20.56 6.17
CA GLU A 200 11.31 -21.75 6.05
C GLU A 200 10.83 -22.73 4.96
N VAL A 201 9.65 -22.47 4.39
CA VAL A 201 9.07 -23.29 3.33
C VAL A 201 9.82 -23.09 2.02
N TYR A 202 10.21 -24.20 1.41
CA TYR A 202 10.88 -24.21 0.12
C TYR A 202 9.89 -24.09 -1.06
N GLN A 203 10.31 -23.40 -2.11
CA GLN A 203 9.52 -23.19 -3.34
C GLN A 203 8.97 -24.49 -3.96
N TYR A 204 9.75 -25.57 -3.98
CA TYR A 204 9.31 -26.84 -4.57
C TYR A 204 8.08 -27.43 -3.85
N ALA A 205 7.93 -27.16 -2.56
CA ALA A 205 6.79 -27.64 -1.79
C ALA A 205 5.53 -26.81 -2.05
N TYR A 206 5.72 -25.50 -2.20
CA TYR A 206 4.67 -24.60 -2.64
C TYR A 206 4.12 -24.99 -4.02
N GLU A 207 5.01 -25.22 -5.00
CA GLU A 207 4.63 -25.63 -6.35
C GLU A 207 3.84 -26.96 -6.34
N LEU A 208 4.30 -27.97 -5.59
CA LEU A 208 3.59 -29.24 -5.50
C LEU A 208 2.19 -29.11 -4.86
N ALA A 209 2.06 -28.27 -3.83
CA ALA A 209 0.78 -28.01 -3.19
C ALA A 209 -0.17 -27.23 -4.12
N LEU A 210 0.35 -26.25 -4.85
CA LEU A 210 -0.40 -25.48 -5.84
C LEU A 210 -0.90 -26.37 -6.97
N ASP A 211 -0.04 -27.26 -7.49
CA ASP A 211 -0.42 -28.23 -8.53
C ASP A 211 -1.51 -29.19 -8.03
N ALA A 212 -1.51 -29.55 -6.75
CA ALA A 212 -2.59 -30.34 -6.15
C ALA A 212 -3.93 -29.57 -6.14
N ILE A 213 -3.90 -28.26 -5.86
CA ILE A 213 -5.08 -27.39 -5.88
C ILE A 213 -5.62 -27.23 -7.30
N PHE A 214 -4.76 -27.05 -8.30
CA PHE A 214 -5.17 -27.00 -9.70
C PHE A 214 -5.82 -28.31 -10.16
N ASP A 215 -5.27 -29.46 -9.77
CA ASP A 215 -5.88 -30.75 -10.09
C ASP A 215 -7.25 -30.92 -9.40
N LEU A 216 -7.45 -30.36 -8.20
CA LEU A 216 -8.75 -30.37 -7.53
C LEU A 216 -9.79 -29.51 -8.27
N GLU A 217 -9.44 -28.30 -8.65
CA GLU A 217 -10.30 -27.44 -9.46
C GLU A 217 -10.63 -28.10 -10.81
N ALA A 218 -9.65 -28.70 -11.49
CA ALA A 218 -9.86 -29.43 -12.74
C ALA A 218 -10.80 -30.64 -12.55
N LYS A 219 -10.74 -31.31 -11.40
CA LYS A 219 -11.57 -32.49 -11.07
C LYS A 219 -13.02 -32.12 -10.74
N TYR A 220 -13.25 -31.05 -9.98
CA TYR A 220 -14.59 -30.67 -9.49
C TYR A 220 -15.24 -29.53 -10.27
N GLY A 221 -14.49 -28.86 -11.13
CA GLY A 221 -14.92 -27.72 -11.94
C GLY A 221 -14.82 -26.39 -11.20
N PRO A 222 -14.61 -25.28 -11.94
CA PRO A 222 -14.49 -23.94 -11.39
C PRO A 222 -15.81 -23.44 -10.78
N ASP A 223 -16.94 -24.09 -11.08
CA ASP A 223 -18.24 -23.76 -10.49
C ASP A 223 -18.36 -24.22 -9.02
N ARG A 224 -17.49 -25.14 -8.59
CA ARG A 224 -17.50 -25.75 -7.26
C ARG A 224 -16.25 -25.45 -6.46
N ILE A 225 -15.07 -25.42 -7.09
CA ILE A 225 -13.81 -25.11 -6.42
C ILE A 225 -13.22 -23.85 -7.03
N PHE A 226 -12.96 -22.88 -6.17
CA PHE A 226 -12.32 -21.61 -6.48
C PHE A 226 -10.96 -21.58 -5.77
N LYS A 227 -9.97 -20.98 -6.42
CA LYS A 227 -8.62 -20.83 -5.89
C LYS A 227 -8.30 -19.36 -5.63
N ALA A 228 -7.72 -19.09 -4.48
CA ALA A 228 -7.10 -17.81 -4.17
C ALA A 228 -5.59 -18.02 -4.03
N GLU A 229 -4.83 -17.34 -4.88
CA GLU A 229 -3.37 -17.35 -4.84
C GLU A 229 -2.87 -16.20 -3.97
N TYR A 230 -2.09 -16.52 -2.94
CA TYR A 230 -1.22 -15.53 -2.31
C TYR A 230 0.14 -15.64 -2.99
N HIS A 231 0.54 -14.59 -3.73
CA HIS A 231 1.81 -14.58 -4.44
C HIS A 231 2.98 -14.87 -3.50
N TYR A 232 3.85 -15.79 -3.90
CA TYR A 232 5.16 -16.04 -3.30
C TYR A 232 5.99 -14.75 -3.41
N ILE A 233 6.12 -14.01 -2.30
CA ILE A 233 7.06 -12.91 -2.17
C ILE A 233 8.23 -13.45 -1.35
N PRO A 234 9.42 -13.68 -1.96
CA PRO A 234 10.60 -14.19 -1.27
C PRO A 234 11.13 -13.23 -0.19
#